data_AF-A0A950H965-F1
#
_entry.id   AF-A0A950H965-F1
#
_cell.length_a   1.000
_cell.length_b   1.000
_cell.length_c   1.000
_cell.angle_alpha   90.00
_cell.angle_beta   90.00
_cell.angle_gamma   90.00
#
_symmetry.space_group_name_H-M   'P 1'
#
loop_
_entity.id
_entity.type
_entity.pdbx_description
1 polymer ?
#
loop_
_entity_poly.entity_id
_entity_poly.type
_entity_poly.pdbx_seq_one_letter_code
_entity_poly.pdbx_strand_id
1 'polypeptide(L)'
;MSEKIVLLGCGDVGPIHEPIGSYSELVRDTLASADIRFAQVERTYSERGELRPDGGAHGRLPPRMASVLTDCGFNVASLAGNHAMDWGPEALLDTIELLRGMGIQTIGAGRDLAEARRPAIIACKGLRVAMLAYCSVLHEG
;
A
#
# COMPACT_ATOMS: atom_id res chain seq x y z
N MET A 1 -11.73 6.41 31.38
CA MET A 1 -11.72 5.24 30.47
C MET A 1 -10.75 5.58 29.35
N SER A 2 -9.78 4.72 29.00
CA SER A 2 -8.87 5.07 27.88
C SER A 2 -9.68 5.06 26.57
N GLU A 3 -9.43 6.02 25.70
CA GLU A 3 -10.06 6.03 24.38
C GLU A 3 -9.60 4.80 23.58
N LYS A 4 -10.55 4.13 22.92
CA LYS A 4 -10.25 2.97 22.08
C LYS A 4 -9.63 3.44 20.76
N ILE A 5 -8.58 2.74 20.30
CA ILE A 5 -8.03 2.90 18.95
C ILE A 5 -8.75 1.91 18.03
N VAL A 6 -9.16 2.39 16.86
CA VAL A 6 -9.79 1.58 15.82
C VAL A 6 -8.84 1.47 14.64
N LEU A 7 -8.53 0.24 14.25
CA LEU A 7 -7.80 -0.10 13.03
C LEU A 7 -8.75 -0.84 12.10
N LEU A 8 -8.85 -0.39 10.85
CA LEU A 8 -9.50 -1.11 9.77
C LEU A 8 -8.46 -1.43 8.69
N GLY A 9 -8.42 -2.69 8.27
CA GLY A 9 -7.52 -3.17 7.23
C GLY A 9 -8.31 -3.68 6.03
N CYS A 10 -7.90 -3.28 4.84
CA CYS A 10 -8.29 -3.90 3.58
C CYS A 10 -7.19 -4.86 3.14
N GLY A 11 -7.57 -6.00 2.58
CA GLY A 11 -6.64 -6.93 1.93
C GLY A 11 -6.12 -6.34 0.62
N ASP A 12 -5.93 -7.19 -0.38
CA ASP A 12 -5.33 -6.80 -1.66
C ASP A 12 -6.14 -5.71 -2.38
N VAL A 13 -5.61 -4.48 -2.39
CA VAL A 13 -6.17 -3.34 -3.10
C VAL A 13 -5.42 -3.13 -4.40
N GLY A 14 -6.17 -3.15 -5.51
CA GLY A 14 -5.65 -2.98 -6.86
C GLY A 14 -6.78 -2.70 -7.85
N PRO A 15 -7.20 -1.44 -8.04
CA PRO A 15 -8.30 -1.10 -8.94
C PRO A 15 -7.87 -1.37 -10.40
N ILE A 16 -8.71 -2.06 -11.16
CA ILE A 16 -8.43 -2.43 -12.57
C ILE A 16 -9.46 -1.85 -13.55
N HIS A 17 -10.51 -1.20 -13.04
CA HIS A 17 -11.57 -0.60 -13.83
C HIS A 17 -11.71 0.89 -13.52
N GLU A 18 -12.28 1.63 -14.47
CA GLU A 18 -12.71 3.01 -14.26
C GLU A 18 -14.25 3.06 -14.14
N PRO A 19 -14.82 4.05 -13.44
CA PRO A 19 -14.14 5.18 -12.78
C PRO A 19 -13.54 4.78 -11.41
N ILE A 20 -12.30 5.24 -11.13
CA ILE A 20 -11.55 4.89 -9.91
C ILE A 20 -12.34 5.25 -8.63
N GLY A 21 -13.06 6.38 -8.63
CA GLY A 21 -13.83 6.84 -7.47
C GLY A 21 -14.86 5.83 -6.97
N SER A 22 -15.43 5.01 -7.87
CA SER A 22 -16.48 4.03 -7.54
C SER A 22 -16.05 2.99 -6.51
N TYR A 23 -14.75 2.65 -6.46
CA TYR A 23 -14.21 1.71 -5.47
C TYR A 23 -14.35 2.21 -4.03
N SER A 24 -14.39 3.53 -3.82
CA SER A 24 -14.42 4.13 -2.48
C SER A 24 -15.84 4.45 -1.98
N GLU A 25 -16.82 4.57 -2.88
CA GLU A 25 -18.13 5.17 -2.58
C GLU A 25 -18.86 4.51 -1.41
N LEU A 26 -18.83 3.17 -1.33
CA LEU A 26 -19.56 2.42 -0.31
C LEU A 26 -18.78 2.20 0.99
N VAL A 27 -17.47 2.49 1.00
CA VAL A 27 -16.57 2.14 2.11
C VAL A 27 -15.95 3.36 2.78
N ARG A 28 -15.95 4.52 2.13
CA ARG A 28 -15.28 5.74 2.60
C ARG A 28 -15.70 6.13 4.02
N ASP A 29 -16.99 6.16 4.32
CA ASP A 29 -17.49 6.57 5.64
C ASP A 29 -17.11 5.57 6.74
N THR A 30 -17.20 4.27 6.43
CA THR A 30 -16.77 3.20 7.34
C THR A 30 -15.28 3.30 7.64
N LEU A 31 -14.45 3.47 6.60
CA LEU A 31 -13.00 3.63 6.76
C LEU A 31 -12.68 4.89 7.56
N ALA A 32 -13.34 6.01 7.27
CA ALA A 32 -13.13 7.29 7.96
C ALA A 32 -13.40 7.24 9.48
N SER A 33 -14.18 6.25 9.96
CA SER A 33 -14.42 6.04 11.39
C SER A 33 -13.21 5.48 12.17
N ALA A 34 -12.18 4.98 11.47
CA ALA A 34 -11.00 4.38 12.07
C ALA A 34 -9.84 5.38 12.25
N ASP A 35 -9.04 5.19 13.29
CA ASP A 35 -7.81 5.98 13.51
C ASP A 35 -6.68 5.53 12.56
N ILE A 36 -6.63 4.23 12.28
CA ILE A 36 -5.66 3.59 11.38
C ILE A 36 -6.43 2.89 10.26
N ARG A 37 -6.09 3.23 9.02
CA ARG A 37 -6.67 2.67 7.80
C ARG A 37 -5.54 2.07 6.99
N PHE A 38 -5.51 0.74 6.97
CA PHE A 38 -4.47 -0.05 6.35
C PHE A 38 -4.93 -0.66 5.02
N ALA A 39 -4.03 -0.72 4.05
CA ALA A 39 -4.24 -1.48 2.80
C ALA A 39 -3.01 -2.34 2.48
N GLN A 40 -3.24 -3.55 1.97
CA GLN A 40 -2.23 -4.30 1.23
C GLN A 40 -2.28 -3.85 -0.23
N VAL A 41 -1.18 -3.34 -0.76
CA VAL A 41 -1.09 -2.85 -2.13
C VAL A 41 -0.62 -3.99 -3.02
N GLU A 42 -1.52 -4.45 -3.88
CA GLU A 42 -1.33 -5.64 -4.71
C GLU A 42 -0.72 -5.32 -6.08
N ARG A 43 -0.73 -4.03 -6.46
CA ARG A 43 -0.30 -3.55 -7.77
C ARG A 43 0.85 -2.58 -7.65
N THR A 44 1.70 -2.53 -8.68
CA THR A 44 2.68 -1.46 -8.83
C THR A 44 2.06 -0.32 -9.66
N TYR A 45 2.37 0.92 -9.29
CA TYR A 45 1.85 2.12 -9.91
C TYR A 45 2.99 2.91 -10.55
N SER A 46 3.32 2.59 -11.79
CA SER A 46 4.48 3.14 -12.49
C SER A 46 4.31 3.07 -14.01
N GLU A 47 4.94 4.01 -14.73
CA GLU A 47 5.14 3.96 -16.18
C GLU A 47 6.47 3.27 -16.58
N ARG A 48 7.31 2.90 -15.60
CA ARG A 48 8.63 2.28 -15.75
C ARG A 48 8.63 0.83 -15.27
N GLY A 49 9.79 0.18 -15.34
CA GLY A 49 9.99 -1.21 -14.96
C GLY A 49 9.78 -2.19 -16.11
N GLU A 50 10.42 -3.35 -16.00
CA GLU A 50 10.35 -4.44 -16.97
C GLU A 50 9.64 -5.64 -16.34
N LEU A 51 8.74 -6.26 -17.11
CA LEU A 51 8.06 -7.47 -16.69
C LEU A 51 9.10 -8.58 -16.48
N ARG A 52 9.16 -9.10 -15.26
CA ARG A 52 10.02 -10.25 -14.95
C ARG A 52 9.46 -11.53 -15.56
N PRO A 53 10.30 -12.54 -15.87
CA PRO A 53 9.84 -13.81 -16.41
C PRO A 53 8.77 -14.54 -15.59
N ASP A 54 8.81 -14.35 -14.26
CA ASP A 54 7.91 -14.91 -13.26
C ASP A 54 6.80 -13.93 -12.82
N GLY A 55 6.77 -12.72 -13.38
CA GLY A 55 5.85 -11.65 -12.98
C GLY A 55 4.46 -11.74 -13.62
N GLY A 56 3.45 -11.27 -12.90
CA GLY A 56 2.11 -11.04 -13.43
C GLY A 56 2.06 -9.82 -14.36
N ALA A 57 1.83 -10.07 -15.66
CA ALA A 57 1.77 -9.00 -16.69
C ALA A 57 0.71 -7.92 -16.42
N HIS A 58 -0.35 -8.23 -15.65
CA HIS A 58 -1.40 -7.28 -15.30
C HIS A 58 -1.15 -6.54 -13.97
N GLY A 59 0.03 -6.71 -13.37
CA GLY A 59 0.39 -6.18 -12.06
C GLY A 59 0.77 -4.69 -12.02
N ARG A 60 1.15 -4.09 -13.16
CA ARG A 60 1.52 -2.67 -13.25
C ARG A 60 0.39 -1.83 -13.82
N LEU A 61 0.08 -0.76 -13.12
CA LEU A 61 -0.97 0.19 -13.46
C LEU A 61 -0.40 1.61 -13.60
N PRO A 62 -1.07 2.48 -14.37
CA PRO A 62 -0.72 3.90 -14.42
C PRO A 62 -0.75 4.55 -13.02
N PRO A 63 0.16 5.48 -12.68
CA PRO A 63 0.21 6.15 -11.37
C PRO A 63 -1.12 6.73 -10.89
N ARG A 64 -1.96 7.25 -11.80
CA ARG A 64 -3.27 7.81 -11.46
C ARG A 64 -4.20 6.81 -10.76
N MET A 65 -4.04 5.51 -11.01
CA MET A 65 -4.88 4.45 -10.41
C MET A 65 -4.66 4.32 -8.90
N ALA A 66 -3.53 4.80 -8.38
CA ALA A 66 -3.25 4.81 -6.93
C ALA A 66 -4.16 5.78 -6.15
N SER A 67 -4.89 6.69 -6.81
CA SER A 67 -5.77 7.66 -6.15
C SER A 67 -6.85 6.98 -5.30
N VAL A 68 -7.23 5.73 -5.64
CA VAL A 68 -8.17 4.94 -4.83
C VAL A 68 -7.72 4.83 -3.36
N LEU A 69 -6.40 4.80 -3.12
CA LEU A 69 -5.89 4.63 -1.77
C LEU A 69 -6.11 5.88 -0.92
N THR A 70 -5.92 7.05 -1.52
CA THR A 70 -6.25 8.34 -0.89
C THR A 70 -7.76 8.56 -0.80
N ASP A 71 -8.53 8.09 -1.78
CA ASP A 71 -10.00 8.16 -1.76
C ASP A 71 -10.60 7.35 -0.60
N CYS A 72 -10.03 6.18 -0.33
CA CYS A 72 -10.35 5.36 0.85
C CYS A 72 -9.72 5.88 2.15
N GLY A 73 -8.91 6.94 2.08
CA GLY A 73 -8.27 7.59 3.21
C GLY A 73 -7.15 6.77 3.87
N PHE A 74 -6.64 5.71 3.24
CA PHE A 74 -5.60 4.88 3.84
C PHE A 74 -4.38 5.71 4.27
N ASN A 75 -3.86 5.46 5.47
CA ASN A 75 -2.70 6.14 6.02
C ASN A 75 -1.51 5.22 6.24
N VAL A 76 -1.71 3.90 6.12
CA VAL A 76 -0.64 2.89 6.08
C VAL A 76 -0.89 1.94 4.90
N ALA A 77 0.15 1.69 4.12
CA ALA A 77 0.12 0.75 3.01
C ALA A 77 1.25 -0.27 3.14
N SER A 78 0.91 -1.55 3.07
CA SER A 78 1.90 -2.62 2.91
C SER A 78 2.15 -2.87 1.44
N LEU A 79 3.43 -3.06 1.09
CA LEU A 79 3.86 -3.54 -0.22
C LEU A 79 4.55 -4.91 -0.11
N ALA A 80 4.37 -5.61 1.03
CA ALA A 80 4.88 -6.97 1.22
C ALA A 80 3.99 -8.02 0.52
N GLY A 81 3.61 -7.76 -0.74
CA GLY A 81 2.82 -8.66 -1.57
C GLY A 81 3.71 -9.49 -2.50
N ASN A 82 3.24 -10.67 -2.91
CA ASN A 82 3.95 -11.53 -3.86
C ASN A 82 4.09 -10.89 -5.25
N HIS A 83 3.25 -9.90 -5.58
CA HIS A 83 3.28 -9.16 -6.85
C HIS A 83 4.13 -7.88 -6.82
N ALA A 84 4.72 -7.53 -5.67
CA ALA A 84 5.44 -6.26 -5.49
C ALA A 84 6.63 -6.08 -6.45
N MET A 85 7.21 -7.18 -6.93
CA MET A 85 8.37 -7.20 -7.81
C MET A 85 8.07 -7.63 -9.25
N ASP A 86 6.81 -7.85 -9.63
CA ASP A 86 6.44 -8.35 -10.97
C ASP A 86 7.05 -7.53 -12.11
N TRP A 87 7.16 -6.22 -11.91
CA TRP A 87 7.72 -5.25 -12.86
C TRP A 87 9.09 -4.70 -12.44
N GLY A 88 9.78 -5.45 -11.58
CA GLY A 88 11.11 -5.13 -11.11
C GLY A 88 11.17 -4.00 -10.07
N PRO A 89 12.39 -3.69 -9.61
CA PRO A 89 12.61 -2.74 -8.52
C PRO A 89 12.22 -1.31 -8.88
N GLU A 90 12.30 -0.92 -10.16
CA GLU A 90 11.92 0.45 -10.56
C GLU A 90 10.43 0.73 -10.32
N ALA A 91 9.56 -0.21 -10.72
CA ALA A 91 8.11 -0.08 -10.53
C ALA A 91 7.73 -0.13 -9.05
N LEU A 92 8.41 -0.96 -8.25
CA LEU A 92 8.25 -1.00 -6.80
C LEU A 92 8.62 0.34 -6.15
N LEU A 93 9.80 0.88 -6.48
CA LEU A 93 10.30 2.13 -5.91
C LEU A 93 9.43 3.32 -6.32
N ASP A 94 8.97 3.38 -7.57
CA ASP A 94 7.99 4.38 -8.01
C ASP A 94 6.71 4.31 -7.20
N THR A 95 6.23 3.09 -6.94
CA THR A 95 5.03 2.90 -6.12
C THR A 95 5.24 3.41 -4.70
N ILE A 96 6.38 3.07 -4.07
CA ILE A 96 6.71 3.54 -2.72
C ILE A 96 6.76 5.07 -2.67
N GLU A 97 7.43 5.70 -3.63
CA GLU A 97 7.57 7.16 -3.70
C GLU A 97 6.24 7.86 -3.95
N LEU A 98 5.41 7.31 -4.84
CA LEU A 98 4.08 7.81 -5.14
C LEU A 98 3.20 7.81 -3.88
N LEU A 99 3.13 6.67 -3.17
CA LEU A 99 2.29 6.54 -1.98
C LEU A 99 2.77 7.44 -0.83
N ARG A 100 4.09 7.56 -0.65
CA ARG A 100 4.65 8.51 0.33
C ARG A 100 4.34 9.96 -0.04
N GLY A 101 4.42 10.31 -1.32
CA GLY A 101 4.03 11.63 -1.83
C GLY A 101 2.54 11.94 -1.61
N MET A 102 1.70 10.91 -1.55
CA MET A 102 0.28 10.99 -1.19
C MET A 102 0.03 11.06 0.33
N GLY A 103 1.08 11.04 1.16
CA GLY A 103 0.97 11.07 2.62
C GLY A 103 0.71 9.71 3.28
N ILE A 104 0.86 8.61 2.55
CA ILE A 104 0.65 7.24 3.04
C ILE A 104 1.98 6.66 3.54
N GLN A 105 2.00 6.15 4.77
CA GLN A 105 3.19 5.46 5.29
C GLN A 105 3.29 4.05 4.69
N THR A 106 4.37 3.78 3.96
CA THR A 106 4.62 2.49 3.31
C THR A 106 5.43 1.55 4.19
N ILE A 107 5.10 0.26 4.23
CA ILE A 107 5.83 -0.78 4.97
C ILE A 107 6.05 -2.04 4.14
N GLY A 108 7.05 -2.85 4.52
CA GLY A 108 7.25 -4.19 3.98
C GLY A 108 7.99 -4.28 2.65
N ALA A 109 8.40 -3.13 2.09
CA ALA A 109 9.30 -3.04 0.93
C ALA A 109 10.12 -1.74 1.00
N GLY A 110 11.25 -1.71 0.30
CA GLY A 110 12.18 -0.57 0.30
C GLY A 110 13.35 -0.79 -0.66
N ARG A 111 14.22 0.21 -0.77
CA ARG A 111 15.47 0.17 -1.55
C ARG A 111 16.45 -0.88 -1.03
N ASP A 112 16.34 -1.21 0.25
CA ASP A 112 17.13 -2.21 0.94
C ASP A 112 16.33 -2.84 2.10
N LEU A 113 16.92 -3.85 2.76
CA LEU A 113 16.30 -4.53 3.90
C LEU A 113 16.08 -3.61 5.12
N ALA A 114 16.90 -2.57 5.30
CA ALA A 114 16.74 -1.64 6.42
C ALA A 114 15.52 -0.74 6.22
N GLU A 115 15.30 -0.28 4.99
CA GLU A 115 14.09 0.43 4.60
C GLU A 115 12.86 -0.48 4.62
N ALA A 116 12.95 -1.70 4.07
CA ALA A 116 11.82 -2.64 4.05
C ALA A 116 11.34 -3.03 5.46
N ARG A 117 12.27 -3.11 6.43
CA ARG A 117 11.98 -3.41 7.84
C ARG A 117 11.56 -2.18 8.66
N ARG A 118 11.55 -0.98 8.06
CA ARG A 118 11.17 0.24 8.77
C ARG A 118 9.67 0.20 9.07
N PRO A 119 9.25 0.30 10.35
CA PRO A 119 7.84 0.33 10.68
C PRO A 119 7.20 1.65 10.29
N ALA A 120 5.92 1.61 9.93
CA ALA A 120 5.05 2.78 10.06
C ALA A 120 4.74 2.96 11.56
N ILE A 121 4.83 4.20 12.05
CA ILE A 121 4.50 4.50 13.45
C ILE A 121 3.38 5.53 13.48
N ILE A 122 2.21 5.12 13.93
CA ILE A 122 1.02 5.97 14.05
C ILE A 122 0.85 6.36 15.51
N ALA A 123 0.91 7.67 15.78
CA ALA A 123 0.57 8.24 17.08
C ALA A 123 -0.91 8.66 17.08
N CYS A 124 -1.73 8.04 17.92
CA CYS A 124 -3.13 8.41 18.08
C CYS A 124 -3.58 8.16 19.52
N LYS A 125 -4.41 9.05 20.06
CA LYS A 125 -5.03 8.94 21.40
C LYS A 125 -4.00 8.67 22.52
N GLY A 126 -2.82 9.31 22.42
CA GLY A 126 -1.73 9.18 23.40
C GLY A 126 -0.94 7.86 23.31
N LEU A 127 -1.23 6.98 22.35
CA LEU A 127 -0.49 5.74 22.10
C LEU A 127 0.28 5.82 20.78
N ARG A 128 1.29 4.94 20.65
CA ARG A 128 2.04 4.74 19.41
C ARG A 128 1.88 3.29 18.96
N VAL A 129 1.38 3.11 17.74
CA VAL A 129 1.20 1.80 17.10
C VAL A 129 2.27 1.66 16.01
N ALA A 130 3.09 0.62 16.11
CA ALA A 130 4.07 0.28 15.08
C ALA A 130 3.53 -0.85 14.19
N MET A 131 3.61 -0.68 12.87
CA MET A 131 3.16 -1.68 11.90
C MET A 131 4.33 -2.10 11.01
N LEU A 132 4.48 -3.42 10.85
CA LEU A 132 5.45 -4.04 9.95
C LEU A 132 4.72 -5.05 9.07
N ALA A 133 5.20 -5.25 7.86
CA ALA A 133 4.67 -6.23 6.94
C ALA A 133 5.83 -7.05 6.34
N TYR A 134 5.58 -8.33 6.09
CA TYR A 134 6.58 -9.27 5.61
C TYR A 134 5.95 -10.20 4.58
N CYS A 135 6.68 -10.47 3.50
CA CYS A 135 6.30 -11.44 2.49
C CYS A 135 7.21 -12.65 2.62
N SER A 136 6.64 -13.86 2.71
CA SER A 136 7.40 -15.11 2.78
C SER A 136 7.52 -15.83 1.43
N VAL A 137 6.95 -15.26 0.38
CA VAL A 137 6.80 -15.90 -0.94
C VAL A 137 7.28 -15.00 -2.09
N LEU A 138 7.83 -13.83 -1.79
CA LEU A 138 8.37 -12.94 -2.81
C LEU A 138 9.62 -13.57 -3.43
N HIS A 139 9.70 -13.58 -4.75
CA HIS A 139 10.86 -14.06 -5.48
C HIS A 139 12.09 -13.18 -5.18
N GLU A 140 13.28 -13.78 -5.16
CA GLU A 140 14.54 -13.03 -4.98
C GLU A 140 14.72 -12.00 -6.10
N GLY A 141 15.11 -10.78 -5.71
CA GLY A 141 15.29 -9.63 -6.59
C GLY A 141 16.55 -8.85 -6.24
#